data_AF-A0A0S8CII0-F1
#
_entry.id   AF-A0A0S8CII0-F1
#
_cell.length_a   1.000
_cell.length_b   1.000
_cell.length_c   1.000
_cell.angle_alpha   90.00
_cell.angle_beta   90.00
_cell.angle_gamma   90.00
#
_symmetry.space_group_name_H-M   'P 1'
#
loop_
_entity.id
_entity.type
_entity.pdbx_description
1 polymer ?
#
loop_
_entity_poly.entity_id
_entity_poly.type
_entity_poly.pdbx_seq_one_letter_code
_entity_poly.pdbx_strand_id
1 'polypeptide(L)'
;AVVHAVFDNPEAVSEVLTELKEADLGQSVVVSGIFENVDQCLEKAGLKHHTANFSLGVWGKTEKLPEEEVLEVATMCGHAMISANLIKSMVDEIKAGRKTPDEAAKVLAPQCACGIFNPARAAKLMTAMAKK
;
A
#
# COMPACT_ATOMS: atom_id res chain seq x y z
N ALA A 1 8.35 -17.68 -9.47
CA ALA A 1 8.61 -16.55 -8.55
C ALA A 1 7.38 -15.66 -8.54
N VAL A 2 7.00 -15.11 -7.38
CA VAL A 2 5.90 -14.12 -7.31
C VAL A 2 6.49 -12.75 -7.65
N VAL A 3 5.85 -12.03 -8.57
CA VAL A 3 6.25 -10.67 -8.95
C VAL A 3 5.18 -9.72 -8.42
N HIS A 4 5.59 -8.65 -7.76
CA HIS A 4 4.69 -7.61 -7.27
C HIS A 4 4.95 -6.31 -8.04
N ALA A 5 3.87 -5.60 -8.35
CA ALA A 5 3.89 -4.24 -8.84
C ALA A 5 2.92 -3.41 -7.97
N VAL A 6 3.31 -2.18 -7.66
CA VAL A 6 2.54 -1.28 -6.81
C VAL A 6 2.31 0.00 -7.58
N PHE A 7 1.04 0.37 -7.72
CA PHE A 7 0.63 1.56 -8.46
C PHE A 7 0.07 2.61 -7.48
N ASP A 8 0.22 3.88 -7.83
CA ASP A 8 -0.28 5.02 -7.05
C ASP A 8 -1.50 5.70 -7.68
N ASN A 9 -1.95 5.19 -8.83
CA ASN A 9 -3.11 5.66 -9.57
C ASN A 9 -3.87 4.48 -10.24
N PRO A 10 -5.20 4.56 -10.35
CA PRO A 10 -6.03 3.50 -10.94
C PRO A 10 -5.89 3.38 -12.46
N GLU A 11 -5.48 4.43 -13.16
CA GLU A 11 -5.26 4.42 -14.61
C GLU A 11 -4.17 3.40 -14.99
N ALA A 12 -3.02 3.45 -14.31
CA ALA A 12 -1.92 2.51 -14.52
C ALA A 12 -2.32 1.05 -14.22
N VAL A 13 -3.19 0.84 -13.23
CA VAL A 13 -3.74 -0.51 -12.95
C VAL A 13 -4.58 -1.00 -14.12
N SER A 14 -5.43 -0.14 -14.69
CA SER A 14 -6.29 -0.49 -15.82
C SER A 14 -5.48 -0.78 -17.10
N GLU A 15 -4.44 0.00 -17.35
CA GLU A 15 -3.51 -0.18 -18.47
C GLU A 15 -2.78 -1.52 -18.36
N VAL A 16 -2.16 -1.81 -17.21
CA VAL A 16 -1.45 -3.08 -16.98
C VAL A 16 -2.39 -4.28 -17.06
N LEU A 17 -3.62 -4.17 -16.57
CA LEU A 17 -4.62 -5.25 -16.70
C LEU A 17 -5.00 -5.51 -18.16
N THR A 18 -5.07 -4.46 -18.98
CA THR A 18 -5.35 -4.58 -20.42
C THR A 18 -4.18 -5.27 -21.12
N GLU A 19 -2.94 -4.83 -20.85
CA GLU A 19 -1.73 -5.45 -21.42
C GLU A 19 -1.59 -6.93 -21.02
N LEU A 20 -1.82 -7.27 -19.75
CA LEU A 20 -1.74 -8.65 -19.27
C LEU A 20 -2.81 -9.55 -19.90
N LYS A 21 -4.01 -9.02 -20.13
CA LYS A 21 -5.10 -9.72 -20.83
C LYS A 21 -4.72 -9.99 -22.29
N GLU A 22 -4.20 -8.99 -22.99
CA GLU A 22 -3.76 -9.12 -24.39
C GLU A 22 -2.60 -10.10 -24.55
N ALA A 23 -1.69 -10.14 -23.57
CA ALA A 23 -0.55 -11.04 -23.58
C ALA A 23 -0.92 -12.53 -23.36
N ASP A 24 -2.09 -12.83 -22.78
CA ASP A 24 -2.64 -14.17 -22.55
C ASP A 24 -1.61 -15.20 -22.03
N LEU A 25 -0.88 -14.82 -20.97
CA LEU A 25 0.26 -15.59 -20.48
C LEU A 25 -0.10 -16.80 -19.59
N GLY A 26 -1.40 -17.10 -19.43
CA GLY A 26 -1.90 -18.18 -18.58
C GLY A 26 -1.62 -18.00 -17.08
N GLN A 27 -1.33 -16.78 -16.62
CA GLN A 27 -0.97 -16.48 -15.24
C GLN A 27 -2.15 -15.92 -14.45
N SER A 28 -2.25 -16.34 -13.18
CA SER A 28 -3.21 -15.76 -12.24
C SER A 28 -2.71 -14.40 -11.76
N VAL A 29 -3.57 -13.37 -11.89
CA VAL A 29 -3.28 -12.00 -11.46
C VAL A 29 -4.15 -11.68 -10.23
N VAL A 30 -3.50 -11.24 -9.16
CA VAL A 30 -4.19 -10.77 -7.94
C VAL A 30 -4.06 -9.26 -7.88
N VAL A 31 -5.20 -8.57 -7.82
CA VAL A 31 -5.26 -7.11 -7.66
C VAL A 31 -5.74 -6.81 -6.25
N SER A 32 -4.97 -6.03 -5.50
CA SER A 32 -5.32 -5.59 -4.14
C SER A 32 -5.60 -4.10 -4.12
N GLY A 33 -6.69 -3.69 -3.49
CA GLY A 33 -7.09 -2.29 -3.41
C GLY A 33 -8.48 -2.13 -2.78
N ILE A 34 -8.99 -0.90 -2.81
CA ILE A 34 -10.40 -0.64 -2.48
C ILE A 34 -11.26 -1.30 -3.55
N PHE A 35 -12.22 -2.14 -3.14
CA PHE A 35 -12.99 -3.01 -4.03
C PHE A 35 -13.64 -2.25 -5.18
N GLU A 36 -14.34 -1.15 -4.87
CA GLU A 36 -15.04 -0.35 -5.85
C GLU A 36 -14.08 0.23 -6.89
N ASN A 37 -12.88 0.63 -6.49
CA ASN A 37 -11.86 1.16 -7.40
C ASN A 37 -11.25 0.05 -8.26
N VAL A 38 -11.03 -1.14 -7.68
CA VAL A 38 -10.51 -2.30 -8.41
C VAL A 38 -11.52 -2.77 -9.45
N ASP A 39 -12.81 -2.82 -9.10
CA ASP A 39 -13.88 -3.20 -10.02
C ASP A 39 -13.97 -2.23 -11.20
N GLN A 40 -13.85 -0.92 -10.96
CA GLN A 40 -13.76 0.08 -12.04
C GLN A 40 -12.56 -0.16 -12.96
N CYS A 41 -11.40 -0.55 -12.41
CA CYS A 41 -10.21 -0.85 -13.22
C CYS A 41 -10.41 -2.12 -14.07
N LEU A 42 -11.03 -3.15 -13.49
CA LEU A 42 -11.36 -4.38 -14.20
C LEU A 42 -12.37 -4.13 -15.33
N GLU A 43 -13.42 -3.35 -15.07
CA GLU A 43 -14.42 -2.98 -16.08
C GLU A 43 -13.78 -2.23 -17.26
N LYS A 44 -12.88 -1.28 -16.99
CA LYS A 44 -12.12 -0.56 -18.04
C LYS A 44 -11.29 -1.51 -18.91
N ALA A 45 -10.71 -2.56 -18.33
CA ALA A 45 -9.98 -3.60 -19.06
C ALA A 45 -10.89 -4.67 -19.70
N GLY A 46 -12.22 -4.55 -19.54
CA GLY A 46 -13.19 -5.55 -19.98
C GLY A 46 -12.99 -6.90 -19.29
N LEU A 47 -12.71 -6.87 -17.99
CA LEU A 47 -12.50 -8.01 -17.10
C LEU A 47 -13.55 -8.03 -15.99
N LYS A 48 -13.66 -9.16 -15.29
CA LYS A 48 -14.42 -9.31 -14.05
C LYS A 48 -13.59 -10.10 -13.06
N HIS A 49 -13.66 -9.76 -11.77
CA HIS A 49 -12.98 -10.56 -10.76
C HIS A 49 -13.65 -11.95 -10.67
N HIS A 50 -12.84 -12.99 -10.49
CA HIS A 50 -13.33 -14.36 -10.29
C HIS A 50 -13.54 -14.67 -8.79
N THR A 51 -12.67 -14.15 -7.94
CA THR A 51 -12.71 -14.37 -6.48
C THR A 51 -12.33 -13.07 -5.78
N ALA A 52 -12.99 -12.82 -4.66
CA ALA A 52 -12.73 -11.69 -3.78
C ALA A 52 -12.24 -12.19 -2.42
N ASN A 53 -11.22 -11.53 -1.86
CA ASN A 53 -10.75 -11.76 -0.50
C ASN A 53 -10.99 -10.50 0.34
N PHE A 54 -11.79 -10.63 1.40
CA PHE A 54 -12.13 -9.53 2.30
C PHE A 54 -11.40 -9.69 3.63
N SER A 55 -10.68 -8.65 4.05
CA SER A 55 -10.19 -8.57 5.41
C SER A 55 -11.37 -8.36 6.36
N LEU A 56 -11.47 -9.21 7.40
CA LEU A 56 -12.46 -9.03 8.47
C LEU A 56 -12.01 -8.00 9.51
N GLY A 57 -10.87 -7.33 9.31
CA GLY A 57 -10.32 -6.36 10.25
C GLY A 57 -9.48 -7.01 11.36
N VAL A 58 -9.10 -6.19 12.35
CA VAL A 58 -8.25 -6.59 13.49
C VAL A 58 -9.11 -6.73 14.75
N TRP A 59 -8.98 -7.87 15.44
CA TRP A 59 -9.81 -8.24 16.59
C TRP A 59 -8.96 -8.51 17.84
N GLY A 60 -9.54 -8.30 19.03
CA GLY A 60 -8.90 -8.59 20.31
C GLY A 60 -8.54 -7.32 21.09
N LYS A 61 -7.35 -7.33 21.73
CA LYS A 61 -6.85 -6.21 22.57
C LYS A 61 -6.25 -5.09 21.70
N THR A 62 -7.09 -4.45 20.89
CA THR A 62 -6.67 -3.41 19.93
C THR A 62 -6.07 -2.17 20.61
N GLU A 63 -6.38 -1.94 21.89
CA GLU A 63 -5.79 -0.89 22.72
C GLU A 63 -4.28 -1.06 22.96
N LYS A 64 -3.73 -2.25 22.68
CA LYS A 64 -2.30 -2.53 22.77
C LYS A 64 -1.55 -2.28 21.46
N LEU A 65 -2.28 -2.04 20.37
CA LEU A 65 -1.67 -1.77 19.07
C LEU A 65 -1.16 -0.32 19.02
N PRO A 66 -0.21 -0.02 18.12
CA PRO A 66 0.10 1.35 17.77
C PRO A 66 -1.16 2.14 17.36
N GLU A 67 -1.07 3.47 17.48
CA GLU A 67 -2.09 4.38 16.98
C GLU A 67 -2.44 4.08 15.51
N GLU A 68 -3.70 4.27 15.15
CA GLU A 68 -4.26 3.88 13.85
C GLU A 68 -3.47 4.44 12.66
N GLU A 69 -3.05 5.71 12.75
CA GLU A 69 -2.25 6.34 11.69
C GLU A 69 -0.89 5.63 11.49
N VAL A 70 -0.27 5.15 12.56
CA VAL A 70 0.97 4.37 12.48
C VAL A 70 0.69 2.98 11.92
N LEU A 71 -0.42 2.35 12.31
CA LEU A 71 -0.84 1.07 11.76
C LEU A 71 -1.07 1.13 10.25
N GLU A 72 -1.70 2.19 9.74
CA GLU A 72 -1.92 2.36 8.29
C GLU A 72 -0.62 2.27 7.46
N VAL A 73 0.49 2.76 8.01
CA VAL A 73 1.80 2.66 7.38
C VAL A 73 2.42 1.29 7.62
N ALA A 74 2.40 0.80 8.86
CA ALA A 74 3.03 -0.46 9.25
C ALA A 74 2.40 -1.67 8.53
N THR A 75 1.07 -1.74 8.47
CA THR A 75 0.33 -2.88 7.93
C THR A 75 0.01 -2.73 6.44
N MET A 76 0.61 -1.77 5.74
CA MET A 76 0.32 -1.47 4.33
C MET A 76 0.47 -2.70 3.40
N CYS A 77 1.47 -3.55 3.67
CA CYS A 77 1.70 -4.81 2.93
C CYS A 77 1.12 -6.05 3.61
N GLY A 78 0.35 -5.88 4.70
CA GLY A 78 -0.20 -6.97 5.53
C GLY A 78 0.79 -7.68 6.47
N HIS A 79 2.10 -7.55 6.24
CA HIS A 79 3.13 -8.27 7.03
C HIS A 79 3.65 -7.49 8.26
N ALA A 80 3.35 -6.20 8.38
CA ALA A 80 3.76 -5.37 9.52
C ALA A 80 5.28 -5.33 9.80
N MET A 81 6.11 -5.44 8.76
CA MET A 81 7.58 -5.49 8.90
C MET A 81 8.22 -4.13 9.23
N ILE A 82 7.52 -3.02 8.99
CA ILE A 82 8.02 -1.68 9.30
C ILE A 82 7.73 -1.40 10.77
N SER A 83 8.76 -1.09 11.55
CA SER A 83 8.58 -0.82 12.98
C SER A 83 7.81 0.48 13.22
N ALA A 84 6.89 0.45 14.19
CA ALA A 84 6.14 1.64 14.60
C ALA A 84 7.06 2.79 15.04
N ASN A 85 8.17 2.47 15.70
CA ASN A 85 9.15 3.47 16.16
C ASN A 85 9.89 4.15 15.00
N LEU A 86 10.18 3.40 13.92
CA LEU A 86 10.79 3.98 12.73
C LEU A 86 9.82 4.95 12.03
N ILE A 87 8.54 4.58 11.94
CA ILE A 87 7.50 5.45 11.37
C ILE A 87 7.41 6.76 12.17
N LYS A 88 7.30 6.66 13.50
CA LYS A 88 7.25 7.83 14.39
C LYS A 88 8.50 8.71 14.25
N SER A 89 9.68 8.12 14.26
CA SER A 89 10.94 8.85 14.06
C SER A 89 10.97 9.58 12.71
N MET A 90 10.48 8.97 11.63
CA MET A 90 10.40 9.63 10.33
C MET A 90 9.38 10.78 10.30
N VAL A 91 8.27 10.66 11.04
CA VAL A 91 7.32 11.77 11.23
C VAL A 91 7.98 12.92 12.00
N ASP A 92 8.76 12.64 13.05
CA ASP A 92 9.49 13.67 13.81
C ASP A 92 10.53 14.40 12.94
N GLU A 93 11.21 13.69 12.05
CA GLU A 93 12.13 14.30 11.07
C GLU A 93 11.40 15.24 10.11
N ILE A 94 10.18 14.89 9.68
CA ILE A 94 9.33 15.75 8.84
C ILE A 94 8.88 16.98 9.64
N LYS A 95 8.40 16.81 10.88
CA LYS A 95 7.97 17.93 11.75
C LYS A 95 9.10 18.92 11.99
N ALA A 96 10.32 18.43 12.14
CA ALA A 96 11.50 19.27 12.32
C ALA A 96 12.04 19.90 11.03
N GLY A 97 11.44 19.62 9.86
CA GLY A 97 11.91 20.10 8.56
C GLY A 97 13.25 19.52 8.11
N ARG A 98 13.71 18.42 8.73
CA ARG A 98 14.99 17.77 8.39
C ARG A 98 14.88 16.79 7.23
N LYS A 99 13.68 16.29 6.95
CA LYS A 99 13.36 15.42 5.82
C LYS A 99 12.06 15.85 5.16
N THR A 100 12.01 15.70 3.85
CA THR A 100 10.75 15.71 3.10
C THR A 100 9.98 14.39 3.35
N PRO A 101 8.65 14.39 3.18
CA PRO A 101 7.84 13.16 3.27
C PRO A 101 8.31 12.04 2.34
N ASP A 102 8.80 12.37 1.15
CA ASP A 102 9.30 11.39 0.18
C ASP A 102 10.63 10.76 0.63
N GLU A 103 11.54 11.56 1.19
CA GLU A 103 12.80 11.05 1.76
C GLU A 103 12.52 10.13 2.95
N ALA A 104 11.60 10.52 3.82
CA ALA A 104 11.13 9.71 4.93
C ALA A 104 10.54 8.38 4.45
N ALA A 105 9.68 8.39 3.42
CA ALA A 105 9.08 7.16 2.89
C ALA A 105 10.11 6.23 2.25
N LYS A 106 11.13 6.77 1.60
CA LYS A 106 12.26 6.00 1.05
C LYS A 106 13.09 5.29 2.14
N VAL A 107 13.15 5.83 3.35
CA VAL A 107 13.80 5.15 4.49
C VAL A 107 12.98 3.93 4.96
N LEU A 108 11.66 3.98 4.85
CA LEU A 108 10.77 2.87 5.26
C LEU A 108 10.76 1.71 4.26
N ALA A 109 10.83 2.02 2.95
CA ALA A 109 10.61 1.03 1.89
C ALA A 109 11.51 -0.23 1.97
N PRO A 110 12.83 -0.14 2.26
CA PRO A 110 13.69 -1.33 2.35
C PRO A 110 13.28 -2.34 3.44
N GLN A 111 12.44 -1.95 4.40
CA GLN A 111 11.98 -2.84 5.45
C GLN A 111 10.86 -3.80 4.98
N CYS A 112 10.20 -3.54 3.84
CA CYS A 112 9.30 -4.51 3.21
C CYS A 112 10.08 -5.37 2.22
N ALA A 113 10.53 -6.54 2.68
CA ALA A 113 11.11 -7.58 1.83
C ALA A 113 10.13 -8.06 0.73
N CYS A 114 8.84 -7.82 0.92
CA CYS A 114 7.76 -8.10 -0.02
C CYS A 114 7.75 -7.24 -1.29
N GLY A 115 8.30 -6.03 -1.25
CA GLY A 115 8.19 -5.05 -2.35
C GLY A 115 6.80 -4.41 -2.55
N ILE A 116 5.81 -4.69 -1.70
CA ILE A 116 4.43 -4.17 -1.81
C ILE A 116 4.26 -2.77 -1.18
N PHE A 117 5.19 -2.35 -0.32
CA PHE A 117 5.08 -1.06 0.35
C PHE A 117 5.01 0.09 -0.66
N ASN A 118 4.00 0.95 -0.54
CA ASN A 118 3.78 2.08 -1.42
C ASN A 118 4.38 3.36 -0.78
N PRO A 119 5.56 3.84 -1.26
CA PRO A 119 6.20 5.01 -0.67
C PRO A 119 5.40 6.30 -0.89
N ALA A 120 4.69 6.43 -2.02
CA ALA A 120 3.87 7.61 -2.31
C ALA A 120 2.69 7.72 -1.34
N ARG A 121 2.03 6.60 -1.01
CA ARG A 121 0.99 6.56 0.03
C ARG A 121 1.59 6.86 1.40
N ALA A 122 2.73 6.27 1.74
CA ALA A 122 3.38 6.48 3.03
C ALA A 122 3.77 7.96 3.26
N ALA A 123 4.29 8.64 2.23
CA ALA A 123 4.60 10.07 2.29
C ALA A 123 3.35 10.92 2.59
N LYS A 124 2.21 10.62 1.95
CA LYS A 124 0.93 11.30 2.24
C LYS A 124 0.47 11.08 3.68
N LEU A 125 0.53 9.84 4.16
CA LEU A 125 0.13 9.49 5.54
C LEU A 125 1.02 10.20 6.56
N MET A 126 2.34 10.13 6.42
CA MET A 126 3.28 10.79 7.34
C MET A 126 3.16 12.32 7.29
N THR A 127 2.83 12.91 6.13
CA THR A 127 2.52 14.34 6.03
C THR A 127 1.30 14.71 6.86
N ALA A 128 0.26 13.88 6.86
CA ALA A 128 -0.93 14.11 7.68
C ALA A 128 -0.61 14.01 9.18
N MET A 129 0.20 13.03 9.59
CA MET A 129 0.68 12.89 10.97
C MET A 129 1.55 14.09 11.41
N ALA A 130 2.39 14.59 10.51
CA ALA A 130 3.28 15.72 10.77
C ALA A 130 2.54 17.05 11.00
N LYS A 131 1.32 17.19 10.46
CA LYS A 131 0.48 18.39 10.60
C LYS A 131 -0.34 18.44 11.90
N LYS A 132 -0.37 17.36 12.67
CA LYS A 132 -1.01 17.29 13.99
C LYS A 132 -0.06 17.78 15.07
#